data_AF-A0A837ZZY5-F1
#
_entry.id   AF-A0A837ZZY5-F1
#
_cell.length_a   1.000
_cell.length_b   1.000
_cell.length_c   1.000
_cell.angle_alpha   90.00
_cell.angle_beta   90.00
_cell.angle_gamma   90.00
#
_symmetry.space_group_name_H-M   'P 1'
#
loop_
_entity.id
_entity.type
_entity.pdbx_description
1 polymer ?
#
loop_
_entity_poly.entity_id
_entity_poly.type
_entity_poly.pdbx_seq_one_letter_code
_entity_poly.pdbx_strand_id
1 'polypeptide(L)'
;MGPFSPWQLAILVVVLVLLFGAKKLPDAARSLGRSMKIFKAETKGLREEDGADSTAETSSEPASAASSSDPDMRQLPTTQASATRTDKSEDASADEQIADLQRQLNEMKGNADEPHRNAS
;
A
#
# COMPACT_ATOMS: atom_id res chain seq x y z
N MET A 1 47.00 17.83 -10.02
CA MET A 1 46.38 18.43 -8.82
C MET A 1 44.92 18.72 -9.13
N GLY A 2 44.07 17.69 -9.13
CA GLY A 2 42.63 17.84 -9.42
C GLY A 2 41.86 17.92 -8.09
N PRO A 3 40.88 18.83 -7.93
CA PRO A 3 40.20 19.08 -6.66
C PRO A 3 39.25 17.95 -6.21
N PHE A 4 39.23 16.83 -6.93
CA PHE A 4 38.26 15.75 -6.77
C PHE A 4 38.94 14.43 -6.39
N SER A 5 39.82 14.44 -5.39
CA SER A 5 40.21 13.17 -4.81
C SER A 5 39.00 12.59 -4.08
N PRO A 6 38.69 11.30 -4.29
CA PRO A 6 37.57 10.62 -3.61
C PRO A 6 37.67 10.71 -2.09
N TRP A 7 38.89 10.95 -1.57
CA TRP A 7 39.16 11.17 -0.15
C TRP A 7 38.44 12.40 0.43
N GLN A 8 38.41 13.53 -0.27
CA GLN A 8 37.73 14.75 0.19
C GLN A 8 36.21 14.54 0.23
N LEU A 9 35.67 13.83 -0.76
CA LEU A 9 34.25 13.52 -0.83
C LEU A 9 33.81 12.61 0.33
N ALA A 10 34.64 11.60 0.67
CA ALA A 10 34.41 10.76 1.82
C ALA A 10 34.37 11.57 3.14
N ILE A 11 35.33 12.49 3.33
CA ILE A 11 35.35 13.36 4.51
C ILE A 11 34.09 14.23 4.58
N LEU A 12 33.66 14.82 3.46
CA LEU A 12 32.46 15.65 3.41
C LEU A 12 31.20 14.86 3.80
N VAL A 13 31.04 13.65 3.27
CA VAL A 13 29.93 12.76 3.61
C VAL A 13 29.97 12.38 5.09
N VAL A 14 31.15 12.08 5.64
CA VAL A 14 31.31 11.79 7.07
C VAL A 14 30.84 12.97 7.92
N VAL A 15 31.27 14.19 7.62
CA VAL A 15 30.84 15.39 8.34
C VAL A 15 29.32 15.58 8.23
N LEU A 16 28.73 15.42 7.04
CA LEU A 16 27.29 15.50 6.84
C LEU A 16 26.52 14.46 7.67
N VAL A 17 27.01 13.22 7.72
CA VAL A 17 26.41 12.14 8.51
C VAL A 17 26.51 12.42 10.01
N LEU A 18 27.60 13.04 10.48
CA LEU A 18 27.72 13.43 11.89
C LEU A 18 26.75 14.56 12.26
N LEU A 19 26.55 15.54 11.39
CA LEU A 19 25.65 16.69 11.65
C LEU A 19 24.17 16.31 11.53
N PHE A 20 23.80 15.58 10.47
CA PHE A 20 22.41 15.25 10.17
C PHE A 20 21.98 13.89 10.72
N GLY A 21 22.93 13.01 11.01
CA GLY A 21 22.68 11.63 11.47
C GLY A 21 22.53 10.62 10.33
N ALA A 22 22.99 9.38 10.57
CA ALA A 22 23.00 8.31 9.59
C ALA A 22 21.61 7.91 9.05
N LYS A 23 20.52 8.18 9.80
CA LYS A 23 19.14 7.91 9.35
C LYS A 23 18.55 9.02 8.48
N LYS A 24 19.01 10.28 8.62
CA LYS A 24 18.38 11.43 7.94
C LYS A 24 18.91 11.68 6.54
N LEU A 25 20.19 11.42 6.27
CA LEU A 25 20.74 11.47 4.91
C LEU A 25 20.03 10.53 3.92
N PRO A 26 19.89 9.22 4.20
CA PRO A 26 19.25 8.30 3.27
C PRO A 26 17.74 8.56 3.15
N ASP A 27 17.09 9.03 4.21
CA ASP A 27 15.67 9.40 4.18
C ASP A 27 15.41 10.65 3.31
N ALA A 28 16.22 11.70 3.49
CA ALA A 28 16.18 12.89 2.66
C ALA A 28 16.53 12.57 1.19
N ALA A 29 17.56 11.74 0.93
CA ALA A 29 17.90 11.32 -0.42
C ALA A 29 16.78 10.48 -1.07
N ARG A 30 16.12 9.60 -0.30
CA ARG A 30 15.00 8.77 -0.80
C ARG A 30 13.75 9.59 -1.12
N SER A 31 13.41 10.57 -0.29
CA SER A 31 12.26 11.45 -0.56
C SER A 31 12.54 12.38 -1.74
N LEU A 32 13.73 12.99 -1.79
CA LEU A 32 14.15 13.87 -2.90
C LEU A 32 14.26 13.10 -4.23
N GLY A 33 14.79 11.88 -4.20
CA GLY A 33 14.89 11.01 -5.38
C GLY A 33 13.53 10.62 -5.95
N ARG A 34 12.52 10.43 -5.09
CA ARG A 34 11.14 10.13 -5.52
C ARG A 34 10.52 11.31 -6.27
N SER A 35 10.67 12.53 -5.73
CA SER A 35 10.22 13.77 -6.37
C SER A 35 10.96 14.03 -7.69
N MET A 36 12.29 13.83 -7.72
CA MET A 36 13.08 13.97 -8.95
C MET A 36 12.69 12.95 -10.02
N LYS A 37 12.32 11.71 -9.66
CA LYS A 37 11.89 10.69 -10.62
C LYS A 37 10.61 11.10 -11.35
N ILE A 38 9.63 11.62 -10.59
CA ILE A 38 8.35 12.08 -11.13
C ILE A 38 8.58 13.27 -12.06
N PHE A 39 9.32 14.28 -11.57
CA PHE A 39 9.68 15.44 -12.37
C PHE A 39 10.43 15.08 -13.66
N LYS A 40 11.38 14.13 -13.59
CA LYS A 40 12.13 13.62 -14.75
C LYS A 40 11.20 12.95 -15.77
N ALA A 41 10.21 12.16 -15.31
CA ALA A 41 9.27 11.47 -16.18
C ALA A 41 8.34 12.45 -16.90
N GLU A 42 7.79 13.43 -16.17
CA GLU A 42 6.96 14.49 -16.74
C GLU A 42 7.75 15.37 -17.72
N THR A 43 8.98 15.74 -17.36
CA THR A 43 9.86 16.54 -18.23
C THR A 43 10.33 15.75 -19.46
N LYS A 44 10.49 14.43 -19.35
CA LYS A 44 10.87 13.57 -20.48
C LYS A 44 9.73 13.47 -21.49
N GLY A 45 8.47 13.36 -21.04
CA GLY A 45 7.30 13.44 -21.92
C GLY A 45 7.24 14.74 -22.71
N LEU A 46 7.53 15.87 -22.07
CA LEU A 46 7.60 17.18 -22.74
C LEU A 46 8.76 17.30 -23.75
N ARG A 47 9.87 16.59 -23.51
CA ARG A 47 11.06 16.63 -24.37
C ARG A 47 11.02 15.61 -25.50
N GLU A 48 10.25 14.53 -25.35
CA GLU A 48 10.03 13.52 -26.40
C GLU A 48 9.09 14.02 -27.51
N GLU A 49 8.24 15.03 -27.25
CA GLU A 49 7.37 15.63 -28.28
C GLU A 49 8.13 16.50 -29.31
N ASP A 50 9.39 16.89 -29.04
CA ASP A 50 10.20 17.78 -29.90
C ASP A 50 11.39 17.09 -30.61
N GLY A 51 11.60 15.78 -30.47
CA GLY A 51 12.70 15.11 -31.18
C GLY A 51 12.92 13.65 -30.81
N ALA A 52 12.86 12.79 -31.83
CA ALA A 52 13.15 11.36 -31.75
C ALA A 52 14.56 11.08 -31.21
N ASP A 53 14.66 10.27 -30.15
CA ASP A 53 15.43 9.02 -30.16
C ASP A 53 15.30 8.29 -28.81
N SER A 54 14.80 7.05 -28.89
CA SER A 54 14.81 6.07 -27.81
C SER A 54 16.18 5.42 -27.71
N THR A 55 16.76 5.40 -26.52
CA THR A 55 17.47 4.22 -25.98
C THR A 55 17.66 4.43 -24.48
N ALA A 56 16.87 3.70 -23.70
CA ALA A 56 17.30 2.93 -22.53
C ALA A 56 16.04 2.45 -21.79
N GLU A 57 15.42 1.41 -22.31
CA GLU A 57 14.72 0.49 -21.43
C GLU A 57 15.76 -0.22 -20.58
N THR A 58 15.63 -0.12 -19.25
CA THR A 58 15.89 -1.26 -18.36
C THR A 58 15.07 -1.01 -17.12
N SER A 59 13.96 -1.73 -17.08
CA SER A 59 13.34 -2.19 -15.84
C SER A 59 14.41 -2.46 -14.78
N SER A 60 14.33 -1.72 -13.69
CA SER A 60 14.84 -2.16 -12.40
C SER A 60 13.80 -1.73 -11.40
N GLU A 61 12.68 -2.44 -11.45
CA GLU A 61 12.10 -2.89 -10.20
C GLU A 61 13.12 -3.81 -9.54
N PRO A 62 13.67 -3.39 -8.39
CA PRO A 62 13.73 -4.34 -7.31
C PRO A 62 13.03 -3.77 -6.08
N ALA A 63 12.16 -4.62 -5.55
CA ALA A 63 12.04 -4.87 -4.14
C ALA A 63 11.66 -3.67 -3.25
N SER A 64 10.38 -3.67 -2.89
CA SER A 64 10.03 -3.92 -1.49
C SER A 64 11.15 -4.69 -0.75
N ALA A 65 12.07 -3.98 -0.10
CA ALA A 65 12.81 -4.39 1.09
C ALA A 65 13.97 -3.41 1.37
N ALA A 66 13.76 -2.50 2.31
CA ALA A 66 14.70 -2.28 3.41
C ALA A 66 14.00 -1.38 4.43
N SER A 67 13.07 -2.04 5.11
CA SER A 67 12.60 -1.84 6.48
C SER A 67 12.80 -0.46 7.09
N SER A 68 11.68 0.21 7.32
CA SER A 68 11.29 0.59 8.69
C SER A 68 11.78 -0.45 9.70
N SER A 69 12.99 -0.30 10.22
CA SER A 69 13.41 -0.98 11.43
C SER A 69 12.76 -0.26 12.60
N ASP A 70 11.52 -0.63 12.88
CA ASP A 70 10.98 -0.72 14.22
C ASP A 70 10.66 -2.19 14.47
N PRO A 71 11.44 -2.91 15.29
CA PRO A 71 11.12 -4.26 15.70
C PRO A 71 10.19 -4.17 16.92
N ASP A 72 8.95 -3.73 16.70
CA ASP A 72 7.87 -3.95 17.64
C ASP A 72 6.54 -3.87 16.86
N MET A 73 5.60 -4.75 17.19
CA MET A 73 4.30 -4.91 16.51
C MET A 73 4.30 -5.65 15.16
N ARG A 74 4.84 -6.88 15.15
CA ARG A 74 4.35 -7.92 14.24
C ARG A 74 3.50 -8.94 14.97
N GLN A 75 2.40 -8.51 15.59
CA GLN A 75 1.19 -9.33 15.69
C GLN A 75 0.00 -8.53 16.22
N LEU A 76 -0.94 -8.18 15.34
CA LEU A 76 -2.37 -8.25 15.62
C LEU A 76 -3.08 -8.62 14.31
N PRO A 77 -3.12 -9.91 13.93
CA PRO A 77 -4.24 -10.38 13.12
C PRO A 77 -5.49 -10.21 13.98
N THR A 78 -6.43 -9.42 13.46
CA THR A 78 -7.81 -9.38 13.92
C THR A 78 -8.02 -8.83 15.33
N THR A 79 -9.15 -8.13 15.47
CA THR A 79 -9.81 -7.82 16.73
C THR A 79 -9.98 -9.10 17.57
N GLN A 80 -8.96 -9.46 18.35
CA GLN A 80 -9.09 -10.36 19.48
C GLN A 80 -9.22 -9.49 20.73
N ALA A 81 -10.39 -8.89 20.88
CA ALA A 81 -10.89 -8.43 22.17
C ALA A 81 -11.82 -9.54 22.70
N SER A 82 -11.44 -10.11 23.83
CA SER A 82 -12.18 -11.09 24.64
C SER A 82 -12.19 -12.52 24.06
N ALA A 83 -11.35 -13.41 24.58
CA ALA A 83 -11.62 -14.19 25.79
C ALA A 83 -12.83 -15.13 25.62
N THR A 84 -12.51 -16.41 25.39
CA THR A 84 -13.27 -17.58 25.83
C THR A 84 -14.66 -17.79 25.21
N ARG A 85 -14.85 -19.00 24.63
CA ARG A 85 -16.13 -19.54 24.12
C ARG A 85 -16.52 -18.83 22.81
N THR A 86 -16.44 -19.44 21.63
CA THR A 86 -17.38 -20.50 21.24
C THR A 86 -17.11 -20.83 19.76
N ASP A 87 -16.31 -21.86 19.50
CA ASP A 87 -16.11 -22.48 18.16
C ASP A 87 -17.41 -23.15 17.62
N LYS A 88 -18.51 -23.08 18.39
CA LYS A 88 -19.84 -23.62 18.09
C LYS A 88 -20.83 -22.57 17.59
N SER A 89 -20.53 -21.27 17.71
CA SER A 89 -21.49 -20.19 17.43
C SER A 89 -21.23 -19.47 16.12
N GLU A 90 -20.06 -19.60 15.50
CA GLU A 90 -19.86 -19.17 14.12
C GLU A 90 -20.61 -20.11 13.15
N ASP A 91 -20.59 -21.42 13.42
CA ASP A 91 -21.34 -22.44 12.69
C ASP A 91 -22.86 -22.21 12.83
N ALA A 92 -23.35 -22.04 14.06
CA ALA A 92 -24.76 -21.75 14.33
C ALA A 92 -25.23 -20.39 13.76
N SER A 93 -24.36 -19.36 13.75
CA SER A 93 -24.69 -18.06 13.14
C SER A 93 -24.70 -18.13 11.62
N ALA A 94 -23.88 -18.97 11.01
CA ALA A 94 -23.91 -19.19 9.56
C ALA A 94 -25.18 -19.96 9.16
N ASP A 95 -25.55 -21.00 9.91
CA ASP A 95 -26.80 -21.75 9.68
C ASP A 95 -28.05 -20.87 9.86
N GLU A 96 -28.06 -20.02 10.89
CA GLU A 96 -29.19 -19.10 11.14
C GLU A 96 -29.30 -18.04 10.03
N GLN A 97 -28.18 -17.50 9.56
CA GLN A 97 -28.15 -16.60 8.41
C GLN A 97 -28.65 -17.27 7.12
N ILE A 98 -28.32 -18.54 6.90
CA ILE A 98 -28.80 -19.30 5.74
C ILE A 98 -30.31 -19.51 5.81
N ALA A 99 -30.85 -19.83 6.99
CA ALA A 99 -32.28 -20.02 7.20
C ALA A 99 -33.08 -18.72 7.00
N ASP A 100 -32.58 -17.58 7.51
CA ASP A 100 -33.21 -16.28 7.32
C ASP A 100 -33.20 -15.84 5.85
N LEU A 101 -32.10 -16.10 5.14
CA LEU A 101 -32.01 -15.78 3.72
C LEU A 101 -32.98 -16.62 2.88
N GLN A 102 -33.14 -17.90 3.21
CA GLN A 102 -34.13 -18.78 2.57
C GLN A 102 -35.57 -18.33 2.85
N ARG A 103 -35.84 -17.83 4.07
CA ARG A 103 -37.13 -17.27 4.45
C ARG A 103 -37.44 -15.99 3.68
N GLN A 104 -36.46 -15.09 3.53
CA GLN A 104 -36.61 -13.89 2.69
C GLN A 104 -36.90 -14.23 1.24
N LEU A 105 -36.23 -15.25 0.69
CA LEU A 105 -36.49 -15.73 -0.68
C LEU A 105 -37.91 -16.29 -0.82
N ASN A 106 -38.39 -17.05 0.17
CA ASN A 106 -39.75 -17.59 0.15
C ASN A 106 -40.81 -16.50 0.37
N GLU A 107 -40.53 -15.47 1.17
CA GLU A 107 -41.38 -14.30 1.33
C GLU A 107 -41.43 -13.45 0.06
N MET A 108 -40.30 -13.22 -0.64
CA MET A 108 -40.31 -12.51 -1.92
C MET A 108 -41.06 -13.28 -3.01
N LYS A 109 -40.95 -14.62 -3.00
CA LYS A 109 -41.68 -15.46 -3.96
C LYS A 109 -43.16 -15.60 -3.62
N GLY A 110 -43.53 -15.65 -2.35
CA GLY A 110 -44.92 -15.65 -1.89
C GLY A 110 -45.62 -14.31 -2.07
N ASN A 111 -44.93 -13.20 -1.85
CA ASN A 111 -45.45 -11.84 -2.08
C ASN A 111 -45.54 -11.48 -3.57
N ALA A 112 -44.84 -12.21 -4.44
CA ALA A 112 -45.03 -12.14 -5.89
C ALA A 112 -46.32 -12.83 -6.37
N ASP A 113 -46.94 -13.67 -5.53
CA ASP A 113 -48.20 -14.38 -5.80
C ASP A 113 -49.43 -13.68 -5.20
N GLU A 114 -49.29 -12.47 -4.62
CA GLU A 114 -50.42 -11.64 -4.17
C GLU A 114 -50.65 -10.42 -5.09
N PRO A 115 -51.14 -10.61 -6.33
CA PRO A 115 -51.60 -9.51 -7.15
C PRO A 115 -53.02 -9.11 -6.73
N HIS A 116 -53.17 -7.84 -6.33
CA HIS A 116 -54.40 -7.05 -6.42
C HIS A 116 -55.63 -7.51 -5.62
N ARG A 117 -55.79 -7.09 -4.34
CA ARG A 117 -57.12 -7.04 -3.68
C ARG A 117 -57.36 -5.85 -2.74
N ASN A 118 -56.82 -4.68 -3.06
CA ASN A 118 -57.06 -3.47 -2.27
C ASN A 118 -56.83 -2.19 -3.08
N ALA A 119 -57.59 -2.07 -4.16
CA ALA A 119 -58.02 -0.77 -4.65
C ALA A 119 -59.54 -0.87 -4.86
N SER A 120 -60.30 -0.66 -3.78
CA SER A 120 -61.65 -0.11 -3.85
C SER A 120 -61.56 1.40 -3.76
#